data_AF-A0A433YBR5-F1
#
_entry.id   AF-A0A433YBR5-F1
#
_cell.length_a   1.000
_cell.length_b   1.000
_cell.length_c   1.000
_cell.angle_alpha   90.00
_cell.angle_beta   90.00
_cell.angle_gamma   90.00
#
_symmetry.space_group_name_H-M   'P 1'
#
loop_
_entity.id
_entity.type
_entity.pdbx_description
1 polymer ?
#
loop_
_entity_poly.entity_id
_entity_poly.type
_entity_poly.pdbx_seq_one_letter_code
_entity_poly.pdbx_strand_id
1 'polypeptide(L)'
;MKKRYIFLVLLAFSILLLIGYNRFFYSFQNLNNNATLFSGPLESPDGEYKASAYYIPYGGAAGGVMYIIEVEETQSGMKKTVYSSNHKNDFSLEWRSPEVLKIKNESPNYNEYRNIELNVNSDIYEESGAACRSLLLKGKYTNCYKEGDDIS
;
A
#
# COMPACT_ATOMS: atom_id res chain seq x y z
N MET A 1 25.08 -8.39 39.60
CA MET A 1 25.43 -7.97 38.22
C MET A 1 24.94 -8.94 37.14
N LYS A 2 25.10 -10.27 37.28
CA LYS A 2 24.62 -11.27 36.30
C LYS A 2 23.12 -11.21 35.97
N LYS A 3 22.24 -11.00 36.95
CA LYS A 3 20.78 -10.89 36.73
C LYS A 3 20.40 -9.70 35.83
N ARG A 4 21.07 -8.54 35.98
CA ARG A 4 20.86 -7.36 35.12
C ARG A 4 21.26 -7.63 33.66
N TYR A 5 22.34 -8.39 33.44
CA TYR A 5 22.76 -8.79 32.09
C TYR A 5 21.76 -9.73 31.41
N ILE A 6 21.18 -10.68 32.15
CA ILE A 6 20.14 -11.57 31.63
C ILE A 6 18.90 -10.77 31.21
N PHE A 7 18.47 -9.80 32.02
CA PHE A 7 17.36 -8.91 31.65
C PHE A 7 17.66 -8.10 30.39
N LEU A 8 18.88 -7.55 30.25
CA LEU A 8 19.27 -6.81 29.05
C LEU A 8 19.30 -7.69 27.78
N VAL A 9 19.77 -8.94 27.90
CA VAL A 9 19.77 -9.89 26.77
C VAL A 9 18.35 -10.27 26.36
N LEU A 10 17.46 -10.55 27.32
CA LEU A 10 16.05 -10.85 27.04
C LEU A 10 15.33 -9.64 26.40
N LEU A 11 15.63 -8.43 26.87
CA LEU A 11 15.09 -7.20 26.27
C LEU A 11 15.55 -7.05 24.82
N ALA A 12 16.86 -7.21 24.55
CA ALA A 12 17.43 -7.13 23.22
C ALA A 12 16.84 -8.21 22.28
N PHE A 13 16.69 -9.43 22.78
CA PHE A 13 16.09 -10.53 22.01
C PHE A 13 14.61 -10.28 21.70
N SER A 14 13.84 -9.76 22.65
CA SER A 14 12.44 -9.37 22.45
C SER A 14 12.31 -8.28 21.38
N ILE A 15 13.17 -7.25 21.42
CA ILE A 15 13.21 -6.19 20.41
C ILE A 15 13.51 -6.76 19.02
N LEU A 16 14.47 -7.68 18.90
CA LEU A 16 14.80 -8.34 17.63
C LEU A 16 13.63 -9.16 17.09
N LEU A 17 12.93 -9.91 17.94
CA LEU A 17 11.74 -10.67 17.55
C LEU A 17 10.61 -9.75 17.06
N LEU A 18 10.37 -8.63 17.74
CA LEU A 18 9.38 -7.62 17.34
C LEU A 18 9.72 -7.01 15.97
N ILE A 19 10.97 -6.62 15.75
CA ILE A 19 11.43 -6.09 14.47
C ILE A 19 11.28 -7.15 13.37
N GLY A 20 11.68 -8.39 13.66
CA GLY A 20 11.50 -9.52 12.75
C GLY A 20 10.04 -9.70 12.37
N TYR A 21 9.16 -9.85 13.36
CA TYR A 21 7.73 -10.05 13.14
C TYR A 21 7.11 -8.95 12.26
N ASN A 22 7.35 -7.68 12.61
CA ASN A 22 6.81 -6.54 11.84
C ASN A 22 7.33 -6.50 10.40
N ARG A 23 8.56 -6.94 10.16
CA ARG A 23 9.13 -7.01 8.82
C ARG A 23 8.61 -8.21 8.03
N PHE A 24 8.34 -9.33 8.70
CA PHE A 24 7.88 -10.57 8.06
C PHE A 24 6.39 -10.55 7.70
N PHE A 25 5.56 -9.93 8.54
CA PHE A 25 4.09 -10.04 8.50
C PHE A 25 3.40 -8.71 8.20
N TYR A 26 4.04 -7.81 7.44
CA TYR A 26 3.36 -6.59 7.00
C TYR A 26 2.12 -6.95 6.17
N SER A 27 1.01 -6.30 6.52
CA SER A 27 -0.24 -6.27 5.78
C SER A 27 -0.61 -4.82 5.49
N PHE A 28 -1.28 -4.59 4.35
CA PHE A 28 -1.85 -3.27 4.08
C PHE A 28 -2.82 -2.86 5.19
N GLN A 29 -2.98 -1.54 5.35
CA GLN A 29 -3.97 -1.01 6.26
C GLN A 29 -5.36 -1.45 5.80
N ASN A 30 -6.10 -2.10 6.70
CA ASN A 30 -7.46 -2.54 6.39
C ASN A 30 -8.38 -1.33 6.17
N LEU A 31 -9.23 -1.42 5.17
CA LEU A 31 -10.36 -0.52 4.97
C LEU A 31 -11.37 -0.76 6.11
N ASN A 32 -11.20 -0.01 7.21
CA ASN A 32 -12.10 -0.04 8.36
C ASN A 32 -13.19 1.05 8.21
N ASN A 33 -14.00 1.25 9.25
CA ASN A 33 -15.10 2.22 9.26
C ASN A 33 -14.67 3.68 9.00
N ASN A 34 -13.36 3.99 9.03
CA ASN A 34 -12.84 5.33 8.78
C ASN A 34 -12.40 5.54 7.33
N ALA A 35 -12.48 4.51 6.48
CA ALA A 35 -12.19 4.63 5.06
C ALA A 35 -13.39 5.22 4.33
N THR A 36 -13.15 6.27 3.55
CA THR A 36 -14.15 6.88 2.69
C THR A 36 -13.81 6.61 1.23
N LEU A 37 -14.79 6.17 0.45
CA LEU A 37 -14.64 6.01 -0.99
C LEU A 37 -14.37 7.39 -1.61
N PHE A 38 -13.24 7.51 -2.29
CA PHE A 38 -12.81 8.73 -2.96
C PHE A 38 -13.10 8.71 -4.45
N SER A 39 -12.81 7.59 -5.12
CA SER A 39 -12.99 7.42 -6.56
C SER A 39 -13.29 5.97 -6.91
N GLY A 40 -14.08 5.74 -7.95
CA GLY A 40 -14.52 4.42 -8.40
C GLY A 40 -15.89 3.99 -7.83
N PRO A 41 -16.28 2.72 -8.02
CA PRO A 41 -15.52 1.67 -8.71
C PRO A 41 -15.37 1.94 -10.21
N LEU A 42 -14.13 1.82 -10.71
CA LEU A 42 -13.79 1.92 -12.12
C LEU A 42 -13.55 0.51 -12.68
N GLU A 43 -14.40 0.10 -13.61
CA GLU A 43 -14.34 -1.22 -14.25
C GLU A 43 -13.21 -1.28 -15.30
N SER A 44 -12.51 -2.41 -15.36
CA SER A 44 -11.49 -2.68 -16.38
C SER A 44 -12.12 -2.80 -17.77
N PRO A 45 -11.38 -2.55 -18.86
CA PRO A 45 -11.90 -2.63 -20.22
C PRO A 45 -12.62 -3.93 -20.60
N ASP A 46 -12.27 -5.05 -19.95
CA ASP A 46 -12.87 -6.37 -20.15
C ASP A 46 -13.89 -6.76 -19.07
N GLY A 47 -14.07 -5.95 -18.03
CA GLY A 47 -15.01 -6.19 -16.92
C GLY A 47 -14.51 -7.13 -15.83
N GLU A 48 -13.31 -7.70 -15.96
CA GLU A 48 -12.78 -8.68 -14.99
C GLU A 48 -12.41 -8.05 -13.63
N TYR A 49 -12.09 -6.76 -13.61
CA TYR A 49 -11.66 -6.06 -12.40
C TYR A 49 -12.42 -4.74 -12.17
N LYS A 50 -12.54 -4.37 -10.89
CA LYS A 50 -13.04 -3.05 -10.45
C LYS A 50 -12.05 -2.42 -9.49
N ALA A 51 -11.55 -1.24 -9.83
CA ALA A 51 -10.63 -0.48 -8.99
C ALA A 51 -11.36 0.62 -8.21
N SER A 52 -11.12 0.72 -6.91
CA SER A 52 -11.68 1.76 -6.04
C SER A 52 -10.57 2.41 -5.22
N ALA A 53 -10.52 3.73 -5.19
CA ALA A 53 -9.66 4.51 -4.32
C ALA A 53 -10.43 4.93 -3.07
N TYR A 54 -9.82 4.68 -1.92
CA TYR A 54 -10.29 5.12 -0.63
C TYR A 54 -9.30 6.10 -0.03
N TYR A 55 -9.79 7.03 0.77
CA TYR A 55 -8.94 7.81 1.65
C TYR A 55 -9.19 7.43 3.11
N ILE A 56 -8.11 7.35 3.88
CA ILE A 56 -8.17 7.15 5.33
C ILE A 56 -7.45 8.33 6.00
N PRO A 57 -8.15 9.15 6.80
CA PRO A 57 -7.49 10.16 7.60
C PRO A 57 -6.68 9.50 8.72
N TYR A 58 -5.48 10.02 8.98
CA TYR A 58 -4.63 9.60 10.09
C TYR A 58 -4.00 10.82 10.79
N GLY A 59 -3.44 10.58 11.97
CA GLY A 59 -2.79 11.63 12.76
C GLY A 59 -3.74 12.45 13.64
N GLY A 60 -3.15 13.31 14.47
CA GLY A 60 -3.85 14.23 15.38
C GLY A 60 -3.91 15.64 14.80
N ALA A 61 -3.40 16.64 15.52
CA ALA A 61 -3.49 18.06 15.13
C ALA A 61 -2.90 18.40 13.75
N ALA A 62 -1.84 17.73 13.30
CA ALA A 62 -1.28 17.93 11.96
C ALA A 62 -2.08 17.20 10.86
N GLY A 63 -2.74 16.10 11.23
CA GLY A 63 -3.50 15.25 10.31
C GLY A 63 -2.70 14.75 9.11
N GLY A 64 -3.35 13.92 8.31
CA GLY A 64 -2.84 13.37 7.07
C GLY A 64 -3.90 12.51 6.45
N VAL A 65 -3.79 12.26 5.15
CA VAL A 65 -4.71 11.41 4.42
C VAL A 65 -3.88 10.39 3.66
N MET A 66 -4.24 9.11 3.81
CA MET A 66 -3.64 8.01 3.07
C MET A 66 -4.61 7.57 1.99
N TYR A 67 -4.12 7.43 0.76
CA TYR A 67 -4.83 6.76 -0.31
C TYR A 67 -4.53 5.28 -0.32
N ILE A 68 -5.59 4.49 -0.41
CA ILE A 68 -5.57 3.03 -0.55
C ILE A 68 -6.39 2.68 -1.77
N ILE A 69 -5.80 1.96 -2.73
CA ILE A 69 -6.50 1.48 -3.91
C ILE A 69 -6.73 -0.02 -3.74
N GLU A 70 -7.99 -0.40 -3.76
CA GLU A 70 -8.45 -1.79 -3.77
C GLU A 70 -8.87 -2.16 -5.20
N VAL A 71 -8.49 -3.36 -5.61
CA VAL A 71 -8.98 -4.00 -6.83
C VAL A 71 -9.79 -5.23 -6.43
N GLU A 72 -11.00 -5.30 -6.96
CA GLU A 72 -11.93 -6.41 -6.81
C GLU A 72 -12.00 -7.20 -8.12
N GLU A 73 -11.83 -8.52 -8.05
CA GLU A 73 -12.09 -9.42 -9.18
C GLU A 73 -13.60 -9.69 -9.28
N THR A 74 -14.21 -9.33 -10.41
CA THR A 74 -15.67 -9.30 -10.59
C THR A 74 -16.30 -10.70 -10.42
N GLN A 75 -15.62 -11.75 -10.88
CA GLN A 75 -16.16 -13.12 -10.83
C GLN A 75 -16.17 -13.71 -9.42
N SER A 76 -15.08 -13.53 -8.67
CA SER A 76 -14.89 -14.14 -7.35
C SER A 76 -15.32 -13.24 -6.20
N GLY A 77 -15.41 -11.92 -6.42
CA GLY A 77 -15.58 -10.91 -5.39
C GLY A 77 -14.34 -10.73 -4.50
N MET A 78 -13.21 -11.37 -4.84
CA MET A 78 -11.97 -11.24 -4.07
C MET A 78 -11.41 -9.84 -4.23
N LYS A 79 -11.10 -9.22 -3.08
CA LYS A 79 -10.54 -7.88 -2.97
C LYS A 79 -9.08 -7.93 -2.55
N LYS A 80 -8.26 -7.07 -3.16
CA LYS A 80 -6.85 -6.89 -2.79
C LYS A 80 -6.46 -5.43 -2.86
N THR A 81 -5.68 -4.98 -1.88
CA THR A 81 -4.98 -3.70 -1.96
C THR A 81 -3.78 -3.83 -2.88
N VAL A 82 -3.69 -2.95 -3.88
CA VAL A 82 -2.57 -2.91 -4.83
C VAL A 82 -1.69 -1.67 -4.66
N TYR A 83 -2.20 -0.62 -4.02
CA TYR A 83 -1.47 0.62 -3.82
C TYR A 83 -1.80 1.25 -2.46
N SER A 84 -0.78 1.76 -1.77
CA SER A 84 -0.92 2.58 -0.56
C SER A 84 0.12 3.71 -0.53
N SER A 85 -0.34 4.95 -0.36
CA SER A 85 0.53 6.14 -0.28
C SER A 85 -0.19 7.29 0.40
N ASN A 86 0.57 8.21 1.00
CA ASN A 86 0.06 9.50 1.45
C ASN A 86 -0.49 10.29 0.25
N HIS A 87 -1.64 10.93 0.50
CA HIS A 87 -2.33 11.82 -0.43
C HIS A 87 -1.40 12.88 -1.00
N LYS A 88 -1.51 13.11 -2.31
CA LYS A 88 -0.95 14.24 -3.03
C LYS A 88 -2.08 15.00 -3.73
N ASN A 89 -1.80 16.22 -4.19
CA ASN A 89 -2.84 17.18 -4.59
C ASN A 89 -3.54 16.87 -5.92
N ASP A 90 -2.91 16.07 -6.78
CA ASP A 90 -3.45 15.66 -8.08
C ASP A 90 -3.53 14.13 -8.13
N PHE A 91 -4.75 13.62 -8.17
CA PHE A 91 -5.04 12.18 -8.14
C PHE A 91 -5.97 11.77 -9.27
N SER A 92 -5.67 10.65 -9.92
CA SER A 92 -6.58 9.98 -10.84
C SER A 92 -6.31 8.48 -10.96
N LEU A 93 -7.33 7.74 -11.38
CA LEU A 93 -7.27 6.33 -11.72
C LEU A 93 -7.71 6.13 -13.17
N GLU A 94 -6.94 5.34 -13.93
CA GLU A 94 -7.23 5.03 -15.33
C GLU A 94 -6.75 3.62 -15.66
N TRP A 95 -7.57 2.80 -16.31
CA TRP A 95 -7.10 1.53 -16.87
C TRP A 95 -6.39 1.77 -18.21
N ARG A 96 -5.13 1.33 -18.30
CA ARG A 96 -4.34 1.37 -19.55
C ARG A 96 -4.59 0.14 -20.42
N SER A 97 -4.89 -0.97 -19.77
CA SER A 97 -5.29 -2.24 -20.37
C SER A 97 -6.16 -3.00 -19.35
N PRO A 98 -6.78 -4.14 -19.72
CA PRO A 98 -7.54 -4.98 -18.79
C PRO A 98 -6.91 -5.21 -17.41
N GLU A 99 -5.59 -5.41 -17.35
CA GLU A 99 -4.90 -5.76 -16.11
C GLU A 99 -4.00 -4.63 -15.57
N VAL A 100 -3.79 -3.55 -16.33
CA VAL A 100 -2.85 -2.49 -15.96
C VAL A 100 -3.62 -1.25 -15.53
N LEU A 101 -3.54 -0.96 -14.23
CA LEU A 101 -4.11 0.22 -13.62
C LEU A 101 -3.05 1.31 -13.50
N LYS A 102 -3.29 2.46 -14.13
CA LYS A 102 -2.51 3.67 -13.93
C LYS A 102 -3.08 4.46 -12.76
N ILE A 103 -2.19 4.82 -11.85
CA ILE A 103 -2.48 5.60 -10.66
C ILE A 103 -1.64 6.86 -10.75
N LYS A 104 -2.31 8.02 -10.77
CA LYS A 104 -1.68 9.32 -10.61
C LYS A 104 -1.88 9.77 -9.16
N ASN A 105 -0.82 10.17 -8.49
CA ASN A 105 -0.84 10.74 -7.14
C ASN A 105 0.39 11.64 -7.00
N GLU A 106 0.25 12.91 -7.34
CA GLU A 106 1.38 13.85 -7.37
C GLU A 106 1.04 15.23 -6.81
N SER A 107 2.08 15.92 -6.38
CA SER A 107 2.06 17.29 -5.89
C SER A 107 3.20 18.03 -6.58
N PRO A 108 3.03 18.46 -7.85
CA PRO A 108 4.14 19.02 -8.64
C PRO A 108 4.75 20.27 -8.01
N ASN A 109 3.92 21.10 -7.35
CA ASN A 109 4.36 22.28 -6.60
C ASN A 109 5.33 21.96 -5.45
N TYR A 110 5.35 20.71 -4.99
CA TYR A 110 6.21 20.20 -3.92
C TYR A 110 7.24 19.18 -4.43
N ASN A 111 7.29 18.92 -5.75
CA ASN A 111 8.15 17.91 -6.37
C ASN A 111 7.99 16.51 -5.75
N GLU A 112 6.75 16.14 -5.42
CA GLU A 112 6.40 14.83 -4.88
C GLU A 112 5.57 14.05 -5.89
N TYR A 113 6.09 12.93 -6.37
CA TYR A 113 5.43 12.07 -7.35
C TYR A 113 5.29 10.66 -6.78
N ARG A 114 4.09 10.08 -6.90
CA ARG A 114 3.76 8.70 -6.49
C ARG A 114 2.96 8.02 -7.59
N ASN A 115 3.23 8.42 -8.83
CA ASN A 115 2.55 7.89 -10.00
C ASN A 115 3.11 6.51 -10.31
N ILE A 116 2.25 5.58 -10.73
CA ILE A 116 2.66 4.23 -11.07
C ILE A 116 1.67 3.57 -12.03
N GLU A 117 2.15 2.65 -12.83
CA GLU A 117 1.32 1.69 -13.57
C GLU A 117 1.56 0.30 -12.97
N LEU A 118 0.48 -0.37 -12.55
CA LEU A 118 0.55 -1.65 -11.87
C LEU A 118 -0.23 -2.69 -12.68
N ASN A 119 0.41 -3.82 -13.01
CA ASN A 119 -0.36 -5.02 -13.32
C ASN A 119 -1.01 -5.53 -12.03
N VAL A 120 -2.34 -5.44 -11.93
CA VAL A 120 -3.08 -5.71 -10.69
C VAL A 120 -2.93 -7.15 -10.21
N ASN A 121 -2.49 -8.09 -11.07
CA ASN A 121 -2.26 -9.49 -10.72
C ASN A 121 -0.91 -9.76 -10.11
N SER A 122 0.13 -9.00 -10.49
CA SER A 122 1.50 -9.29 -10.10
C SER A 122 2.16 -8.20 -9.28
N ASP A 123 1.63 -6.99 -9.28
CA ASP A 123 2.33 -5.80 -8.82
C ASP A 123 1.63 -5.16 -7.62
N ILE A 124 2.43 -4.61 -6.71
CA ILE A 124 1.95 -3.75 -5.63
C ILE A 124 2.86 -2.53 -5.46
N TYR A 125 2.28 -1.46 -4.93
CA TYR A 125 3.01 -0.26 -4.52
C TYR A 125 2.71 0.08 -3.06
N GLU A 126 3.75 0.36 -2.28
CA GLU A 126 3.57 0.97 -0.96
C GLU A 126 4.70 1.95 -0.69
N GLU A 127 4.34 3.21 -0.41
CA GLU A 127 5.27 4.34 -0.40
C GLU A 127 6.52 4.12 0.48
N SER A 128 6.38 3.56 1.69
CA SER A 128 7.52 3.33 2.60
C SER A 128 8.36 2.07 2.27
N GLY A 129 7.88 1.26 1.32
CA GLY A 129 8.45 -0.04 0.95
C GLY A 129 8.35 -1.11 2.04
N ALA A 130 7.54 -0.91 3.08
CA ALA A 130 7.26 -1.93 4.10
C ALA A 130 6.61 -3.17 3.48
N ALA A 131 5.68 -2.97 2.53
CA ALA A 131 5.09 -4.07 1.78
C ALA A 131 6.16 -4.91 1.04
N CYS A 132 7.14 -4.26 0.42
CA CYS A 132 8.20 -4.93 -0.34
C CYS A 132 9.19 -5.72 0.53
N ARG A 133 9.26 -5.40 1.83
CA ARG A 133 10.07 -6.14 2.81
C ARG A 133 9.33 -7.34 3.40
N SER A 134 8.00 -7.41 3.24
CA SER A 134 7.15 -8.48 3.74
C SER A 134 7.42 -9.80 3.05
N LEU A 135 7.77 -10.85 3.80
CA LEU A 135 7.84 -12.20 3.22
C LEU A 135 6.46 -12.71 2.81
N LEU A 136 5.42 -12.33 3.56
CA LEU A 136 4.05 -12.74 3.27
C LEU A 136 3.56 -12.23 1.92
N LEU A 137 3.98 -11.02 1.51
CA LEU A 137 3.60 -10.44 0.22
C LEU A 137 4.52 -10.88 -0.92
N LYS A 138 5.80 -11.15 -0.66
CA LYS A 138 6.74 -11.69 -1.67
C LYS A 138 6.31 -13.03 -2.26
N GLY A 139 5.54 -13.84 -1.53
CA GLY A 139 4.97 -15.08 -2.05
C GLY A 139 3.71 -14.89 -2.90
N LYS A 140 3.12 -13.69 -2.91
CA LYS A 140 1.84 -13.37 -3.57
C LYS A 140 2.01 -12.47 -4.79
N TYR A 141 3.00 -11.59 -4.76
CA TYR A 141 3.25 -10.58 -5.80
C TYR A 141 4.65 -10.76 -6.37
N THR A 142 4.77 -10.57 -7.68
CA THR A 142 6.04 -10.68 -8.40
C THR A 142 6.85 -9.40 -8.23
N ASN A 143 6.22 -8.24 -8.43
CA ASN A 143 6.87 -6.94 -8.33
C ASN A 143 6.33 -6.15 -7.14
N CYS A 144 7.19 -5.38 -6.50
CA CYS A 144 6.81 -4.45 -5.45
C CYS A 144 7.60 -3.15 -5.56
N TYR A 145 6.87 -2.05 -5.60
CA TYR A 145 7.38 -0.70 -5.83
C TYR A 145 7.17 0.18 -4.58
N LYS A 146 7.97 1.23 -4.46
CA LYS A 146 7.92 2.22 -3.39
C LYS A 146 8.29 3.61 -3.92
N GLU A 147 8.33 4.61 -3.04
CA GLU A 147 8.85 5.93 -3.42
C GLU A 147 10.24 5.83 -4.07
N GLY A 148 10.41 6.51 -5.21
CA GLY A 148 11.61 6.49 -6.04
C GLY A 148 11.55 5.48 -7.19
N ASP A 149 10.57 4.57 -7.18
CA ASP A 149 10.26 3.68 -8.31
C ASP A 149 9.08 4.22 -9.16
N ASP A 150 8.61 5.43 -8.84
CA ASP A 150 7.51 6.11 -9.53
C ASP A 150 7.87 6.57 -10.95
N ILE A 151 6.85 6.68 -11.80
CA ILE A 151 6.98 7.22 -13.16
C ILE A 151 6.78 8.73 -13.16
N SER A 152 7.66 9.44 -13.87
CA SER A 152 7.61 10.90 -14.05
C SER A 152 6.48 11.34 -14.98
#